data_AF-A0A484XH85-F1
#
_entry.id   AF-A0A484XH85-F1
#
_cell.length_a   1.000
_cell.length_b   1.000
_cell.length_c   1.000
_cell.angle_alpha   90.00
_cell.angle_beta   90.00
_cell.angle_gamma   90.00
#
_symmetry.space_group_name_H-M   'P 1'
#
loop_
_entity.id
_entity.type
_entity.pdbx_description
1 polymer ?
#
loop_
_entity_poly.entity_id
_entity_poly.type
_entity_poly.pdbx_seq_one_letter_code
_entity_poly.pdbx_strand_id
1 'polypeptide(L)'
;MPPGWRKSIPAEALLQLRQRLERLSPKNPERALQIAAMSQLYGVSATSVYRALNDLLKPHTVHRIDHGQPRILPRQEMERYCELVAALKFRTTNKKGRHLSTRRAIELLEDYGVDTEQGHIQAPKGVLTRSTVNCYLSGWHLDQPRLHRPPPAVRFQAEYSNDCWQFDMSPSDLKHIDVPEWIDPEKGEPTLMLFSVV
;
A
#
# COMPACT_ATOMS: atom_id res chain seq x y z
N MET A 1 -13.08 5.87 -6.87
CA MET A 1 -12.38 5.23 -8.00
C MET A 1 -12.20 3.77 -7.65
N PRO A 2 -12.88 2.82 -8.32
CA PRO A 2 -12.65 1.40 -8.04
C PRO A 2 -11.19 1.06 -8.41
N PRO A 3 -10.57 0.06 -7.75
CA PRO A 3 -9.23 -0.37 -8.10
C PRO A 3 -9.25 -0.81 -9.55
N GLY A 4 -8.46 -0.14 -10.40
CA GLY A 4 -8.37 -0.47 -11.82
C GLY A 4 -7.94 -1.93 -11.95
N TRP A 5 -8.89 -2.82 -12.25
CA TRP A 5 -8.58 -4.17 -12.67
C TRP A 5 -7.62 -4.06 -13.83
N ARG A 6 -6.38 -4.54 -13.65
CA ARG A 6 -5.42 -4.62 -14.74
C ARG A 6 -6.10 -5.41 -15.84
N LYS A 7 -6.16 -4.84 -17.05
CA LYS A 7 -6.62 -5.56 -18.24
C LYS A 7 -5.65 -6.71 -18.50
N SER A 8 -5.94 -7.87 -17.93
CA SER A 8 -5.10 -9.07 -18.00
C SER A 8 -5.88 -10.17 -18.69
N ILE A 9 -5.22 -10.87 -19.59
CA ILE A 9 -5.80 -12.05 -20.25
C ILE A 9 -5.71 -13.22 -19.26
N PRO A 10 -6.81 -13.96 -19.01
CA PRO A 10 -6.78 -15.16 -18.18
C PRO A 10 -5.80 -16.21 -18.72
N ALA A 11 -5.13 -16.95 -17.81
CA ALA A 11 -4.14 -17.96 -18.18
C ALA A 11 -4.71 -19.05 -19.10
N GLU A 12 -5.94 -19.48 -18.86
CA GLU A 12 -6.64 -20.48 -19.67
C GLU A 12 -6.85 -20.00 -21.13
N ALA A 13 -7.26 -18.74 -21.30
CA ALA A 13 -7.45 -18.15 -22.63
C ALA A 13 -6.11 -18.04 -23.39
N LEU A 14 -5.01 -17.77 -22.69
CA LEU A 14 -3.66 -17.77 -23.27
C LEU A 14 -3.20 -19.17 -23.66
N LEU A 15 -3.48 -20.20 -22.86
CA LEU A 15 -3.17 -21.60 -23.17
C LEU A 15 -3.93 -22.05 -24.43
N GLN A 16 -5.22 -21.76 -24.52
CA GLN A 16 -6.04 -22.10 -25.69
C GLN A 16 -5.57 -21.36 -26.95
N LEU A 17 -5.18 -20.08 -26.83
CA LEU A 17 -4.58 -19.34 -27.94
C LEU A 17 -3.25 -19.97 -28.37
N ARG A 18 -2.39 -20.35 -27.44
CA ARG A 18 -1.12 -21.01 -27.75
C ARG A 18 -1.34 -22.32 -28.50
N GLN A 19 -2.23 -23.18 -28.03
CA GLN A 19 -2.55 -24.46 -28.68
C GLN A 19 -3.07 -24.26 -30.11
N ARG A 20 -3.94 -23.26 -30.34
CA ARG A 20 -4.42 -22.93 -31.70
C ARG A 20 -3.28 -22.45 -32.58
N LEU A 21 -2.40 -21.59 -32.06
CA LEU A 21 -1.24 -21.10 -32.79
C LEU A 21 -0.26 -22.25 -33.11
N GLU A 22 -0.03 -23.19 -32.21
CA GLU A 22 0.87 -24.33 -32.44
C GLU A 22 0.41 -25.26 -33.58
N ARG A 23 -0.89 -25.31 -33.86
CA ARG A 23 -1.45 -26.06 -35.00
C ARG A 23 -1.25 -25.36 -36.35
N LEU A 24 -0.86 -24.09 -36.34
CA LEU A 24 -0.66 -23.28 -37.55
C LEU A 24 0.84 -23.18 -37.87
N SER A 25 1.19 -23.32 -39.15
CA SER A 25 2.54 -23.04 -39.64
C SER A 25 2.99 -21.63 -39.23
N PRO A 26 4.27 -21.41 -38.85
CA PRO A 26 4.76 -20.11 -38.38
C PRO A 26 4.51 -18.94 -39.33
N LYS A 27 4.44 -19.19 -40.64
CA LYS A 27 4.19 -18.18 -41.68
C LYS A 27 2.70 -17.99 -42.02
N ASN A 28 1.80 -18.73 -41.39
CA ASN A 28 0.37 -18.65 -41.69
C ASN A 28 -0.21 -17.29 -41.19
N PRO A 29 -0.83 -16.48 -42.06
CA PRO A 29 -1.42 -15.19 -41.69
C PRO A 29 -2.54 -15.29 -40.64
N GLU A 30 -3.18 -16.45 -40.52
CA GLU A 30 -4.23 -16.71 -39.52
C GLU A 30 -3.72 -16.54 -38.09
N ARG A 31 -2.41 -16.73 -37.85
CA ARG A 31 -1.78 -16.45 -36.55
C ARG A 31 -1.97 -14.99 -36.14
N ALA A 32 -1.76 -14.05 -37.07
CA ALA A 32 -1.91 -12.62 -36.79
C ALA A 32 -3.38 -12.25 -36.54
N LEU A 33 -4.32 -12.88 -37.26
CA LEU A 33 -5.76 -12.71 -37.05
C LEU A 33 -6.19 -13.17 -35.65
N GLN A 34 -5.71 -14.33 -35.19
CA GLN A 34 -6.05 -14.83 -33.85
C GLN A 34 -5.49 -13.94 -32.73
N ILE A 35 -4.28 -13.38 -32.90
CA ILE A 35 -3.72 -12.41 -31.96
C ILE A 35 -4.55 -11.11 -31.94
N ALA A 36 -4.97 -10.62 -33.10
CA ALA A 36 -5.80 -9.42 -33.21
C ALA A 36 -7.18 -9.62 -32.55
N ALA A 37 -7.81 -10.77 -32.77
CA ALA A 37 -9.09 -11.12 -32.12
C ALA A 37 -8.94 -11.16 -30.59
N MET A 38 -7.85 -11.74 -30.08
CA MET A 38 -7.56 -11.77 -28.63
C MET A 38 -7.33 -10.37 -28.04
N SER A 39 -6.60 -9.52 -28.78
CA SER A 39 -6.35 -8.13 -28.43
C SER A 39 -7.66 -7.33 -28.28
N GLN A 40 -8.58 -7.49 -29.24
CA GLN A 40 -9.89 -6.85 -29.20
C GLN A 40 -10.76 -7.35 -28.05
N LEU A 41 -10.83 -8.67 -27.85
CA LEU A 41 -11.68 -9.30 -26.82
C LEU A 41 -11.34 -8.82 -25.39
N TYR A 42 -10.05 -8.72 -25.07
CA TYR A 42 -9.59 -8.33 -23.73
C TYR A 42 -9.23 -6.83 -23.62
N GLY A 43 -9.41 -6.06 -24.69
CA GLY A 43 -9.12 -4.61 -24.70
C GLY A 43 -7.66 -4.26 -24.39
N VAL A 44 -6.72 -5.11 -24.82
CA VAL A 44 -5.26 -4.96 -24.68
C VAL A 44 -4.60 -4.83 -26.04
N SER A 45 -3.38 -4.30 -26.13
CA SER A 45 -2.66 -4.24 -27.41
C SER A 45 -2.21 -5.62 -27.90
N ALA A 46 -2.08 -5.81 -29.21
CA ALA A 46 -1.51 -7.05 -29.79
C ALA A 46 -0.11 -7.36 -29.23
N THR A 47 0.71 -6.33 -28.98
CA THR A 47 2.02 -6.47 -28.31
C THR A 47 1.90 -7.01 -26.89
N SER A 48 0.83 -6.66 -26.14
CA SER A 48 0.56 -7.21 -24.81
C SER A 48 0.16 -8.68 -24.89
N VAL A 49 -0.60 -9.09 -25.91
CA VAL A 49 -0.94 -10.50 -26.16
C VAL A 49 0.34 -11.32 -26.42
N TYR A 50 1.24 -10.84 -27.29
CA TYR A 50 2.52 -11.50 -27.55
C TYR A 50 3.38 -11.63 -26.29
N ARG A 51 3.45 -10.56 -25.47
CA ARG A 51 4.16 -10.59 -24.18
C ARG A 51 3.57 -11.63 -23.25
N ALA A 52 2.25 -11.63 -23.08
CA ALA A 52 1.55 -12.59 -22.22
C ALA A 52 1.77 -14.04 -22.67
N LEU A 53 1.73 -14.32 -23.98
CA LEU A 53 2.04 -15.65 -24.54
C LEU A 53 3.49 -16.08 -24.28
N ASN A 54 4.44 -15.14 -24.35
CA ASN A 54 5.84 -15.41 -24.07
C ASN A 54 6.10 -15.65 -22.58
N ASP A 55 5.38 -14.94 -21.71
CA ASP A 55 5.52 -15.05 -20.25
C ASP A 55 4.79 -16.26 -19.66
N LEU A 56 3.75 -16.78 -20.33
CA LEU A 56 2.93 -17.90 -19.87
C LEU A 56 3.72 -19.15 -19.46
N LEU A 57 4.78 -19.48 -20.21
CA LEU A 57 5.63 -20.65 -19.97
C LEU A 57 6.96 -20.30 -19.32
N LYS A 58 7.21 -19.01 -19.04
CA LYS A 58 8.39 -18.68 -18.24
C LYS A 58 8.13 -19.22 -16.83
N PRO A 59 9.02 -20.06 -16.29
CA PRO A 59 8.94 -20.39 -14.88
C PRO A 59 8.89 -19.06 -14.14
N HIS A 60 7.84 -18.88 -13.32
CA HIS A 60 7.78 -17.72 -12.44
C HIS A 60 9.11 -17.64 -11.70
N THR A 61 9.64 -16.44 -11.52
CA THR A 61 10.89 -16.24 -10.79
C THR A 61 10.78 -16.93 -9.44
N VAL A 62 11.35 -18.14 -9.35
CA VAL A 62 11.51 -18.84 -8.10
C VAL A 62 12.58 -18.05 -7.39
N HIS A 63 12.14 -17.22 -6.47
CA HIS A 63 13.05 -16.53 -5.59
C HIS A 63 13.89 -17.59 -4.88
N ARG A 64 15.19 -17.32 -4.73
CA ARG A 64 16.05 -18.18 -3.91
C ARG A 64 15.46 -18.30 -2.51
N ILE A 65 15.73 -19.41 -1.83
CA ILE A 65 15.24 -19.67 -0.47
C ILE A 65 15.58 -18.53 0.52
N ASP A 66 16.67 -17.81 0.28
CA ASP A 66 17.16 -16.69 1.07
C ASP A 66 16.63 -15.32 0.62
N HIS A 67 15.67 -15.26 -0.31
CA HIS A 67 15.13 -14.00 -0.78
C HIS A 67 14.44 -13.22 0.34
N GLY A 68 14.79 -11.94 0.46
CA GLY A 68 14.30 -11.07 1.54
C GLY A 68 15.03 -11.26 2.87
N GLN A 69 16.05 -12.13 2.96
CA GLN A 69 16.92 -12.24 4.13
C GLN A 69 18.15 -11.34 3.98
N PRO A 70 18.56 -10.61 5.05
CA PRO A 70 19.83 -9.90 5.05
C PRO A 70 21.00 -10.88 5.06
N ARG A 71 22.00 -10.59 4.22
CA ARG A 71 23.22 -11.38 4.09
C ARG A 71 24.42 -10.79 4.84
N ILE A 72 24.38 -9.49 5.11
CA ILE A 72 25.48 -8.73 5.72
C ILE A 72 25.43 -8.81 7.24
N LEU A 73 24.23 -8.86 7.82
CA LEU A 73 24.00 -8.93 9.25
C LEU A 73 22.77 -9.79 9.57
N PRO A 74 22.63 -10.28 10.82
CA PRO A 74 21.45 -11.02 11.26
C PRO A 74 20.15 -10.25 11.01
N ARG A 75 19.07 -11.00 10.77
CA ARG A 75 17.76 -10.41 10.49
C ARG A 75 17.27 -9.46 11.58
N GLN A 76 17.40 -9.87 12.84
CA GLN A 76 16.95 -9.08 13.99
C GLN A 76 17.68 -7.73 14.07
N GLU A 77 19.00 -7.71 13.84
CA GLU A 77 19.77 -6.46 13.82
C GLU A 77 19.34 -5.56 12.67
N MET A 78 19.10 -6.12 11.48
CA MET A 78 18.65 -5.33 10.32
C MET A 78 17.25 -4.77 10.54
N GLU A 79 16.34 -5.56 11.11
CA GLU A 79 14.99 -5.12 11.51
C GLU A 79 15.09 -3.96 12.49
N ARG A 80 15.90 -4.11 13.56
CA ARG A 80 16.10 -3.06 14.57
C ARG A 80 16.68 -1.78 13.98
N TYR A 81 17.67 -1.86 13.09
CA TYR A 81 18.20 -0.68 12.42
C TYR A 81 17.19 -0.04 11.47
N CYS A 82 16.39 -0.84 10.75
CA CYS A 82 15.32 -0.32 9.90
C CYS A 82 14.22 0.38 10.72
N GLU A 83 13.84 -0.17 11.88
CA GLU A 83 12.91 0.45 12.82
C GLU A 83 13.43 1.79 13.33
N LEU A 84 14.70 1.87 13.74
CA LEU A 84 15.32 3.13 14.18
C LEU A 84 15.35 4.16 13.05
N VAL A 85 15.73 3.76 11.84
CA VAL A 85 15.71 4.66 10.67
C VAL A 85 14.29 5.13 10.38
N ALA A 86 13.29 4.25 10.45
CA ALA A 86 11.89 4.59 10.26
C ALA A 86 11.39 5.55 11.35
N ALA A 87 11.74 5.29 12.61
CA ALA A 87 11.41 6.15 13.75
C ALA A 87 12.04 7.54 13.63
N LEU A 88 13.32 7.64 13.27
CA LEU A 88 13.99 8.92 13.03
C LEU A 88 13.29 9.72 11.93
N LYS A 89 12.90 9.06 10.83
CA LYS A 89 12.15 9.71 9.75
C LYS A 89 10.77 10.15 10.22
N PHE A 90 10.05 9.30 10.95
CA PHE A 90 8.75 9.63 11.50
C PHE A 90 8.80 10.83 12.46
N ARG A 91 9.74 10.82 13.41
CA ARG A 91 9.94 11.90 14.41
C ARG A 91 10.35 13.22 13.80
N THR A 92 11.05 13.19 12.66
CA THR A 92 11.45 14.40 11.91
C THR A 92 10.46 14.81 10.83
N THR A 93 9.32 14.11 10.70
CA THR A 93 8.30 14.43 9.71
C THR A 93 7.57 15.71 10.11
N ASN A 94 7.57 16.71 9.24
CA ASN A 94 6.83 17.96 9.46
C ASN A 94 5.40 17.89 8.89
N LYS A 95 4.60 18.94 9.11
CA LYS A 95 3.23 19.07 8.57
C LYS A 95 3.15 19.03 7.03
N LYS A 96 4.26 19.28 6.32
CA LYS A 96 4.36 19.18 4.85
C LYS A 96 4.82 17.79 4.38
N GLY A 97 4.93 16.81 5.29
CA GLY A 97 5.37 15.45 4.98
C GLY A 97 6.86 15.31 4.67
N ARG A 98 7.68 16.34 4.90
CA ARG A 98 9.14 16.28 4.73
C ARG A 98 9.77 15.70 5.98
N HIS A 99 10.75 14.83 5.81
CA HIS A 99 11.45 14.15 6.89
C HIS A 99 12.93 13.96 6.56
N LEU A 100 13.70 13.46 7.53
CA LEU A 100 15.10 13.10 7.34
C LEU A 100 15.29 12.14 6.15
N SER A 101 16.38 12.30 5.41
CA SER A 101 16.73 11.34 4.35
C SER A 101 17.26 10.04 4.97
N THR A 102 17.07 8.90 4.29
CA THR A 102 17.62 7.60 4.76
C THR A 102 19.14 7.67 4.94
N ARG A 103 19.85 8.38 4.05
CA ARG A 103 21.30 8.57 4.17
C ARG A 103 21.65 9.29 5.48
N ARG A 104 20.97 10.40 5.78
CA ARG A 104 21.23 11.16 7.00
C ARG A 104 20.84 10.39 8.26
N ALA A 105 19.79 9.57 8.20
CA ALA A 105 19.43 8.69 9.31
C ALA A 105 20.51 7.64 9.59
N ILE A 106 21.09 7.04 8.54
CA ILE A 106 22.23 6.12 8.66
C ILE A 106 23.43 6.83 9.28
N GLU A 107 23.81 8.01 8.76
CA GLU A 107 24.93 8.80 9.32
C GLU A 107 24.75 9.09 10.82
N LEU A 108 23.54 9.48 11.25
CA LEU A 108 23.26 9.72 12.67
C LEU A 108 23.42 8.43 13.50
N LEU A 109 22.89 7.31 12.99
CA LEU A 109 22.94 6.03 13.68
C LEU A 109 24.37 5.45 13.75
N GLU A 110 25.22 5.74 12.76
CA GLU A 110 26.61 5.29 12.70
C GLU A 110 27.57 6.19 13.51
N ASP A 111 27.43 7.52 13.41
CA ASP A 111 28.37 8.46 14.02
C ASP A 111 28.04 8.76 15.49
N TYR A 112 26.75 8.84 15.83
CA TYR A 112 26.30 9.29 17.16
C TYR A 112 25.50 8.22 17.90
N GLY A 113 24.84 7.32 17.18
CA GLY A 113 23.89 6.38 17.76
C GLY A 113 22.57 7.04 18.16
N VAL A 114 21.63 6.23 18.67
CA VAL A 114 20.30 6.64 19.09
C VAL A 114 19.98 6.01 20.43
N ASP A 115 19.55 6.83 21.39
CA ASP A 115 19.06 6.36 22.68
C ASP A 115 17.64 5.82 22.56
N THR A 116 17.45 4.59 23.05
CA THR A 116 16.13 3.94 23.17
C THR A 116 15.89 3.53 24.62
N GLU A 117 14.66 3.16 24.93
CA GLU A 117 14.30 2.59 26.25
C GLU A 117 15.12 1.33 26.59
N GLN A 118 15.61 0.62 25.57
CA GLN A 118 16.43 -0.58 25.70
C GLN A 118 17.94 -0.28 25.76
N GLY A 119 18.32 1.01 25.79
CA GLY A 119 19.70 1.48 25.81
C GLY A 119 20.13 2.21 24.54
N HIS A 120 21.40 2.61 24.53
CA HIS A 120 22.03 3.29 23.41
C HIS A 120 22.36 2.30 22.28
N ILE A 121 21.90 2.59 21.07
CA ILE A 121 22.11 1.75 19.90
C ILE A 121 22.89 2.53 18.85
N GLN A 122 24.05 2.00 18.47
CA GLN A 122 24.89 2.55 17.41
C GLN A 122 25.13 1.48 16.34
N ALA A 123 24.99 1.87 15.07
CA ALA A 123 25.26 0.98 13.96
C ALA A 123 26.76 0.96 13.61
N PRO A 124 27.32 -0.19 13.22
CA PRO A 124 28.69 -0.26 12.73
C PRO A 124 28.84 0.53 11.42
N LYS A 125 29.92 1.31 11.33
CA LYS A 125 30.20 2.19 10.18
C LYS A 125 30.33 1.41 8.88
N GLY A 126 29.62 1.87 7.84
CA GLY A 126 29.74 1.37 6.48
C GLY A 126 29.00 0.05 6.23
N VAL A 127 28.31 -0.50 7.24
CA VAL A 127 27.52 -1.72 7.11
C VAL A 127 26.16 -1.42 6.48
N LEU A 128 25.55 -0.28 6.82
CA LEU A 128 24.23 0.11 6.33
C LEU A 128 24.35 0.97 5.07
N THR A 129 24.01 0.41 3.91
CA THR A 129 23.90 1.20 2.68
C THR A 129 22.49 1.75 2.49
N ARG A 130 22.38 2.95 1.88
CA ARG A 130 21.08 3.57 1.57
C ARG A 130 20.16 2.63 0.76
N SER A 131 20.71 1.94 -0.24
CA SER A 131 19.94 1.02 -1.09
C SER A 131 19.43 -0.18 -0.32
N THR A 132 20.30 -0.78 0.51
CA THR A 132 19.96 -1.94 1.33
C THR A 132 18.85 -1.58 2.33
N VAL A 133 19.03 -0.48 3.08
CA VAL A 133 18.04 -0.03 4.06
C VAL A 133 16.70 0.31 3.38
N ASN A 134 16.70 1.03 2.25
CA ASN A 134 15.45 1.32 1.54
C ASN A 134 14.73 0.05 1.04
N CYS A 135 15.49 -0.97 0.60
CA CYS A 135 14.92 -2.25 0.18
C CYS A 135 14.19 -2.93 1.34
N TYR A 136 14.83 -3.03 2.51
CA TYR A 136 14.22 -3.64 3.69
C TYR A 136 13.10 -2.80 4.29
N LEU A 137 13.19 -1.47 4.32
CA LEU A 137 12.09 -0.61 4.74
C LEU A 137 10.82 -0.87 3.92
N SER A 138 10.94 -0.99 2.59
CA SER A 138 9.82 -1.31 1.72
C SER A 138 9.36 -2.77 1.85
N GLY A 139 10.30 -3.71 2.02
CA GLY A 139 10.01 -5.13 2.16
C GLY A 139 9.28 -5.47 3.47
N TRP A 140 9.60 -4.76 4.55
CA TRP A 140 9.00 -4.95 5.88
C TRP A 140 7.93 -3.92 6.22
N HIS A 141 7.48 -3.12 5.24
CA HIS A 141 6.40 -2.15 5.41
C HIS A 141 6.67 -1.03 6.42
N LEU A 142 7.95 -0.73 6.67
CA LEU A 142 8.43 0.36 7.53
C LEU A 142 8.68 1.67 6.75
N ASP A 143 8.29 1.73 5.48
CA ASP A 143 8.37 2.93 4.66
C ASP A 143 7.29 3.96 5.02
N GLN A 144 7.63 5.25 4.85
CA GLN A 144 6.79 6.38 5.28
C GLN A 144 5.33 6.31 4.78
N PRO A 145 5.05 5.97 3.51
CA PRO A 145 3.68 5.88 3.02
C PRO A 145 2.85 4.79 3.69
N ARG A 146 3.46 3.77 4.30
CA ARG A 146 2.77 2.67 4.98
C ARG A 146 2.60 2.93 6.46
N LEU A 147 3.58 3.58 7.11
CA LEU A 147 3.47 4.01 8.51
C LEU A 147 2.33 5.00 8.76
N HIS A 148 2.02 5.86 7.78
CA HIS A 148 0.90 6.81 7.87
C HIS A 148 -0.44 6.23 7.44
N ARG A 149 -0.51 4.95 7.03
CA ARG A 149 -1.80 4.36 6.67
C ARG A 149 -2.61 4.16 7.93
N PRO A 150 -3.86 4.64 7.96
CA PRO A 150 -4.77 4.26 9.03
C PRO A 150 -4.97 2.74 8.98
N PRO A 151 -5.27 2.10 10.11
CA PRO A 151 -5.68 0.71 10.12
C PRO A 151 -6.88 0.53 9.17
N PRO A 152 -7.02 -0.65 8.54
CA PRO A 152 -8.17 -0.92 7.70
C PRO A 152 -9.45 -0.69 8.50
N ALA A 153 -10.41 0.00 7.90
CA ALA A 153 -11.71 0.20 8.53
C ALA A 153 -12.37 -1.17 8.74
N VAL A 154 -12.47 -1.60 9.99
CA VAL A 154 -13.25 -2.77 10.38
C VAL A 154 -14.70 -2.34 10.36
N ARG A 155 -15.49 -2.88 9.44
CA ARG A 155 -16.93 -2.66 9.44
C ARG A 155 -17.51 -3.46 10.60
N PHE A 156 -18.10 -2.75 11.56
CA PHE A 156 -18.96 -3.39 12.54
C PHE A 156 -20.17 -3.98 11.80
N GLN A 157 -20.52 -5.22 12.10
CA GLN A 157 -21.72 -5.89 11.60
C GLN A 157 -22.50 -6.39 12.81
N ALA A 158 -23.70 -5.87 13.01
CA ALA A 158 -24.63 -6.37 14.01
C ALA A 158 -25.08 -7.80 13.63
N GLU A 159 -25.20 -8.69 14.63
CA GLU A 159 -25.73 -10.04 14.43
C GLU A 159 -27.27 -10.02 14.36
N TYR A 160 -27.91 -9.18 15.18
CA TYR A 160 -29.35 -8.99 15.23
C TYR A 160 -29.78 -7.55 14.96
N SER A 161 -31.03 -7.37 14.52
CA SER A 161 -31.64 -6.04 14.44
C SER A 161 -31.66 -5.39 15.83
N ASN A 162 -31.22 -4.13 15.91
CA ASN A 162 -31.07 -3.32 17.12
C ASN A 162 -29.80 -3.53 17.96
N ASP A 163 -28.83 -4.34 17.54
CA ASP A 163 -27.55 -4.46 18.25
C ASP A 163 -26.63 -3.23 18.07
N CYS A 164 -26.90 -2.40 17.07
CA CYS A 164 -26.21 -1.13 16.85
C CYS A 164 -27.18 -0.11 16.28
N TRP A 165 -27.21 1.07 16.89
CA TRP A 165 -27.99 2.21 16.43
C TRP A 165 -27.00 3.28 15.99
N GLN A 166 -27.05 3.66 14.72
CA GLN A 166 -26.23 4.76 14.23
C GLN A 166 -27.04 6.05 14.34
N PHE A 167 -26.61 6.95 15.21
CA PHE A 167 -27.16 8.30 15.30
C PHE A 167 -26.37 9.23 14.38
N ASP A 168 -27.02 9.75 13.34
CA ASP A 168 -26.45 10.78 12.48
C ASP A 168 -27.00 12.15 12.90
N MET A 169 -26.08 13.07 13.21
CA MET A 169 -26.36 14.41 13.70
C MET A 169 -25.92 15.42 12.64
N SER A 170 -26.87 16.15 12.06
CA SER A 170 -26.58 17.17 11.04
C SER A 170 -27.11 18.54 11.47
N PRO A 171 -26.41 19.64 11.16
CA PRO A 171 -26.94 20.97 11.40
C PRO A 171 -28.27 21.17 10.65
N SER A 172 -29.23 21.80 11.31
CA SER A 172 -30.52 22.14 10.70
C SER A 172 -30.44 23.47 9.97
N ASP A 173 -30.63 23.46 8.66
CA ASP A 173 -30.70 24.70 7.86
C ASP A 173 -32.07 25.41 7.98
N LEU A 174 -33.08 24.73 8.51
CA LEU A 174 -34.48 25.17 8.39
C LEU A 174 -34.98 26.01 9.55
N LYS A 175 -34.31 26.01 10.72
CA LYS A 175 -34.78 26.74 11.92
C LYS A 175 -33.65 27.18 12.83
N HIS A 176 -33.60 28.50 13.08
CA HIS A 176 -32.89 29.09 14.22
C HIS A 176 -33.87 29.22 15.38
N ILE A 177 -33.44 28.90 16.60
CA ILE A 177 -34.20 29.16 17.83
C ILE A 177 -33.42 30.23 18.59
N ASP A 178 -34.09 31.29 19.04
CA ASP A 178 -33.47 32.28 19.93
C ASP A 178 -32.94 31.61 21.19
N VAL A 179 -31.80 32.08 21.70
CA VAL A 179 -31.00 31.41 22.75
C VAL A 179 -31.90 30.90 23.89
N PRO A 180 -32.08 29.57 24.03
CA PRO A 180 -32.89 29.01 25.10
C PRO A 180 -32.25 29.30 26.46
N GLU A 181 -33.08 29.55 27.48
CA GLU A 181 -32.62 29.96 28.83
C GLU A 181 -31.69 28.95 29.52
N TRP A 182 -31.71 27.69 29.09
CA TRP A 182 -30.87 26.61 29.62
C TRP A 182 -29.50 26.48 28.94
N ILE A 183 -29.19 27.34 27.96
CA ILE A 183 -27.91 27.33 27.26
C ILE A 183 -26.89 28.17 27.99
N ASP A 184 -25.73 27.56 28.22
CA ASP A 184 -24.57 28.17 28.85
C ASP A 184 -23.90 29.16 27.89
N PRO A 185 -23.95 30.48 28.18
CA PRO A 185 -23.43 31.51 27.28
C PRO A 185 -21.90 31.47 27.14
N GLU A 186 -21.18 30.77 28.02
CA GLU A 186 -19.72 30.62 27.92
C GLU A 186 -19.30 29.57 26.87
N LYS A 187 -20.24 28.75 26.37
CA LYS A 187 -19.96 27.61 25.48
C LYS A 187 -20.18 27.87 23.99
N GLY A 188 -20.45 29.12 23.60
CA GLY A 188 -20.62 29.54 22.21
C GLY A 188 -22.07 29.52 21.72
N GLU A 189 -22.27 29.85 20.43
CA GLU A 189 -23.61 29.94 19.85
C GLU A 189 -24.26 28.56 19.66
N PRO A 190 -25.50 28.37 20.15
CA PRO A 190 -26.17 27.09 20.03
C PRO A 190 -26.60 26.81 18.59
N THR A 191 -26.20 25.65 18.07
CA THR A 191 -26.61 25.18 16.74
C THR A 191 -27.70 24.12 16.87
N LEU A 192 -28.82 24.30 16.18
CA LEU A 192 -29.87 23.29 16.10
C LEU A 192 -29.37 22.09 15.29
N MET A 193 -29.40 20.90 15.89
CA MET A 193 -29.03 19.64 15.23
C MET A 193 -30.27 18.80 14.94
N LEU A 194 -30.35 18.23 13.74
CA LEU A 194 -31.29 17.17 13.39
C LEU A 194 -30.67 15.83 13.78
N PHE A 195 -31.51 14.94 14.30
CA PHE A 195 -31.13 13.57 14.66
C PHE A 195 -31.84 12.60 13.74
N SER A 196 -31.09 11.67 13.16
CA SER A 196 -31.64 10.51 12.48
C SER A 196 -31.03 9.23 13.03
N VAL A 197 -31.82 8.16 13.01
CA VAL A 197 -31.39 6.81 13.42
C VAL A 197 -31.36 5.95 12.17
N VAL A 198 -30.21 5.32 11.91
CA VAL A 198 -29.95 4.43 10.77
C VAL A 198 -29.66 3.02 11.28
#